data_AF-A0A2V7QL32-F1
#
_entry.id   AF-A0A2V7QL32-F1
#
_cell.length_a   1.000
_cell.length_b   1.000
_cell.length_c   1.000
_cell.angle_alpha   90.00
_cell.angle_beta   90.00
_cell.angle_gamma   90.00
#
_symmetry.space_group_name_H-M   'P 1'
#
loop_
_entity.id
_entity.type
_entity.pdbx_description
1 polymer ?
#
loop_
_entity_poly.entity_id
_entity_poly.type
_entity_poly.pdbx_seq_one_letter_code
_entity_poly.pdbx_strand_id
1 'polypeptide(L)'
;MWRRDGENRRFWKIQVATDSAGVVRRYYEDRYGYTAGRTIILVDFDAGRGSVENDIPDLPAQTAAADAATVFHAPQLDDPSLQAARILERCRASLDPWGSLARFPDSLTAPPPPRPLPRVASVDRSFRDSTLGVGYLAPGADGVNSFSGFEWFRHVIVPVYDGPSGPVAAWLARGWVARRRAPRWSWGEWTVGGWIGTSSEGTALPVLVLRDDGWLRFRYAPPTTGDDGTVWTHRSHLAVGDVTLAVTRWEDHFLHQDVPTYFRELGRHPLRGARGDTSAVLAWLEGRVGRVPEYSVAPLEIDGDWMRVRVQWPGQWCGTAPQRTAEGWIRWRRPDTGPMVAIRGFIC
;
A
#
# COMPACT_ATOMS: atom_id res chain seq x y z
N MET A 1 -27.13 -7.74 -23.94
CA MET A 1 -28.17 -8.66 -23.44
C MET A 1 -28.75 -8.03 -22.18
N TRP A 2 -30.07 -7.85 -22.11
CA TRP A 2 -30.73 -7.33 -20.92
C TRP A 2 -30.66 -8.37 -19.80
N ARG A 3 -30.26 -7.96 -18.60
CA ARG A 3 -30.19 -8.86 -17.43
C ARG A 3 -31.13 -8.38 -16.34
N ARG A 4 -31.74 -9.35 -15.64
CA ARG A 4 -32.71 -9.14 -14.57
C ARG A 4 -32.04 -9.41 -13.22
N ASP A 5 -32.28 -8.53 -12.24
CA ASP A 5 -31.77 -8.69 -10.88
C ASP A 5 -32.91 -8.73 -9.83
N GLY A 6 -32.83 -9.70 -8.92
CA GLY A 6 -33.72 -9.88 -7.77
C GLY A 6 -35.22 -10.01 -8.05
N GLU A 7 -36.00 -9.97 -6.96
CA GLU A 7 -37.48 -9.98 -6.98
C GLU A 7 -38.05 -8.65 -7.52
N ASN A 8 -37.27 -7.56 -7.45
CA ASN A 8 -37.69 -6.21 -7.84
C ASN A 8 -37.65 -5.92 -9.36
N ARG A 9 -37.42 -6.93 -10.21
CA ARG A 9 -37.44 -6.81 -11.68
C ARG A 9 -36.67 -5.60 -12.24
N ARG A 10 -35.49 -5.29 -11.68
CA ARG A 10 -34.60 -4.27 -12.25
C ARG A 10 -33.93 -4.87 -13.49
N PHE A 11 -33.99 -4.16 -14.61
CA PHE A 11 -33.32 -4.55 -15.86
C PHE A 11 -32.16 -3.61 -16.13
N TRP A 12 -31.07 -4.15 -16.65
CA TRP A 12 -29.97 -3.33 -17.12
C TRP A 12 -29.29 -3.93 -18.34
N LYS A 13 -28.70 -3.06 -19.14
CA LYS A 13 -27.86 -3.40 -20.27
C LYS A 13 -26.63 -2.49 -20.26
N ILE A 14 -25.46 -3.09 -20.10
CA ILE A 14 -24.18 -2.40 -20.26
C ILE A 14 -23.55 -2.85 -21.58
N GLN A 15 -23.06 -1.89 -22.36
CA GLN A 15 -22.23 -2.12 -23.54
C GLN A 15 -20.97 -1.29 -23.41
N VAL A 16 -19.84 -1.93 -23.68
CA VAL A 16 -18.52 -1.31 -23.59
C VAL A 16 -17.79 -1.61 -24.89
N ALA A 17 -17.28 -0.59 -25.55
CA ALA A 17 -16.38 -0.74 -26.68
C ALA A 17 -14.96 -0.42 -26.21
N THR A 18 -14.02 -1.34 -26.43
CA THR A 18 -12.59 -1.15 -26.17
C THR A 18 -11.81 -1.15 -27.48
N ASP A 19 -10.69 -0.43 -27.52
CA ASP A 19 -9.74 -0.55 -28.61
C ASP A 19 -8.81 -1.78 -28.47
N SER A 20 -7.83 -1.90 -29.38
CA SER A 20 -6.85 -2.98 -29.39
C SER A 20 -5.87 -2.95 -28.20
N ALA A 21 -5.78 -1.84 -27.48
CA ALA A 21 -4.99 -1.71 -26.25
C ALA A 21 -5.82 -2.01 -24.98
N GLY A 22 -7.12 -2.31 -25.12
CA GLY A 22 -8.03 -2.54 -24.01
C GLY A 22 -8.56 -1.26 -23.36
N VAL A 23 -8.33 -0.10 -23.98
CA VAL A 23 -8.85 1.20 -23.50
C VAL A 23 -10.30 1.34 -23.92
N VAL A 24 -11.19 1.73 -23.00
CA VAL A 24 -12.59 1.97 -23.32
C VAL A 24 -12.73 3.22 -24.20
N ARG A 25 -13.50 3.08 -25.29
CA ARG A 25 -13.77 4.17 -26.24
C ARG A 25 -15.20 4.65 -26.14
N ARG A 26 -16.13 3.74 -25.85
CA ARG A 26 -17.53 4.06 -25.59
C ARG A 26 -18.09 3.25 -24.44
N TYR A 27 -18.86 3.93 -23.60
CA TYR A 27 -19.65 3.33 -22.55
C TYR A 27 -21.13 3.63 -22.79
N TYR A 28 -21.95 2.59 -22.72
CA TYR A 28 -23.39 2.71 -22.75
C TYR A 28 -23.97 1.88 -21.60
N GLU A 29 -24.84 2.51 -20.82
CA GLU A 29 -25.62 1.85 -19.81
C GLU A 29 -27.07 2.27 -19.92
N ASP A 30 -27.96 1.29 -19.87
CA ASP A 30 -29.41 1.48 -19.87
C ASP A 30 -29.97 0.73 -18.68
N ARG A 31 -30.51 1.48 -17.71
CA ARG A 31 -31.08 0.97 -16.47
C ARG A 31 -32.59 1.14 -16.54
N TYR A 32 -33.32 0.16 -16.04
CA TYR A 32 -34.77 0.23 -15.90
C TYR A 32 -35.20 -0.32 -14.54
N GLY A 33 -35.74 0.55 -13.68
CA GLY A 33 -36.34 0.18 -12.41
C GLY A 33 -37.84 0.43 -12.44
N TYR A 34 -38.64 -0.59 -12.17
CA TYR A 34 -40.11 -0.57 -12.33
C TYR A 34 -40.82 0.64 -11.69
N THR A 35 -40.28 1.20 -10.60
CA THR A 35 -40.80 2.39 -9.90
C THR A 35 -39.86 3.60 -9.92
N ALA A 36 -38.66 3.48 -10.53
CA ALA A 36 -37.60 4.50 -10.46
C ALA A 36 -37.27 5.13 -11.81
N GLY A 37 -37.84 4.63 -12.92
CA GLY A 37 -37.58 5.13 -14.27
C GLY A 37 -36.43 4.45 -15.00
N ARG A 38 -36.17 4.96 -16.20
CA ARG A 38 -35.10 4.56 -17.09
C ARG A 38 -33.96 5.57 -17.01
N THR A 39 -32.74 5.10 -16.86
CA THR A 39 -31.53 5.94 -16.94
C THR A 39 -30.66 5.45 -18.07
N ILE A 40 -30.33 6.34 -19.01
CA ILE A 40 -29.39 6.07 -20.10
C ILE A 40 -28.14 6.91 -19.88
N ILE A 41 -27.00 6.25 -19.81
CA ILE A 41 -25.70 6.90 -19.74
C ILE A 41 -24.95 6.56 -21.04
N LEU A 42 -24.51 7.60 -21.73
CA LEU A 42 -23.71 7.48 -22.93
C LEU A 42 -22.43 8.28 -22.74
N VAL A 43 -21.29 7.64 -22.96
CA VAL A 43 -19.99 8.31 -22.91
C VAL A 43 -19.18 7.92 -24.13
N ASP A 44 -18.72 8.92 -24.86
CA ASP A 44 -17.79 8.80 -25.99
C ASP A 44 -16.48 9.51 -25.63
N PHE A 45 -15.45 8.71 -25.37
CA PHE A 45 -14.16 9.20 -24.90
C PHE A 45 -13.30 9.76 -26.04
N ASP A 46 -13.50 9.29 -27.28
CA ASP A 46 -12.80 9.82 -28.45
C ASP A 46 -13.29 11.22 -28.79
N ALA A 47 -14.59 11.45 -28.65
CA ALA A 47 -15.20 12.76 -28.85
C ALA A 47 -15.10 13.67 -27.61
N GLY A 48 -14.69 13.14 -26.45
CA GLY A 48 -14.63 13.86 -25.17
C GLY A 48 -16.00 14.26 -24.60
N ARG A 49 -17.07 13.57 -24.99
CA ARG A 49 -18.47 13.93 -24.66
C ARG A 49 -19.14 12.86 -23.80
N GLY A 50 -19.93 13.30 -22.82
CA GLY A 50 -20.81 12.45 -22.04
C GLY A 50 -22.22 13.01 -21.99
N SER A 51 -23.22 12.14 -21.87
CA SER A 51 -24.59 12.50 -21.62
C SER A 51 -25.28 11.50 -20.69
N VAL A 52 -26.15 12.03 -19.83
CA VAL A 52 -27.06 11.24 -19.00
C VAL A 52 -28.48 11.67 -19.32
N GLU A 53 -29.34 10.70 -19.56
CA GLU A 53 -30.78 10.87 -19.71
C GLU A 53 -31.48 10.10 -18.60
N ASN A 54 -32.36 10.77 -17.86
CA ASN A 54 -33.20 10.18 -16.83
C ASN A 54 -34.67 10.37 -17.23
N ASP A 55 -35.37 9.27 -17.39
CA ASP A 55 -36.78 9.21 -17.77
C ASP A 55 -37.55 8.51 -16.64
N ILE A 56 -38.15 9.32 -15.76
CA ILE A 56 -38.90 8.85 -14.58
C ILE A 56 -40.39 8.94 -14.91
N PRO A 57 -41.21 7.90 -14.62
CA PRO A 57 -42.64 7.95 -14.86
C PRO A 57 -43.25 9.21 -14.24
N ASP A 58 -44.13 9.86 -15.00
CA ASP A 58 -44.84 11.08 -14.61
C ASP A 58 -43.95 12.33 -14.38
N LEU A 59 -42.67 12.28 -14.76
CA LEU A 59 -41.78 13.44 -14.80
C LEU A 59 -41.26 13.70 -16.23
N PRO A 60 -40.97 14.96 -16.59
CA PRO A 60 -40.28 15.26 -17.85
C PRO A 60 -38.90 14.58 -17.87
N ALA A 61 -38.55 13.97 -19.01
CA ALA A 61 -37.22 13.43 -19.22
C ALA A 61 -36.16 14.53 -19.00
N GLN A 62 -35.15 14.22 -18.21
CA GLN A 62 -34.05 15.13 -17.90
C GLN A 62 -32.80 14.67 -18.63
N THR A 63 -32.21 15.56 -19.42
CA THR A 63 -30.94 15.30 -20.11
C THR A 63 -29.88 16.26 -19.62
N ALA A 64 -28.74 15.73 -19.20
CA ALA A 64 -27.55 16.49 -18.86
C ALA A 64 -26.40 16.08 -19.78
N ALA A 65 -25.73 17.05 -20.39
CA ALA A 65 -24.50 16.84 -21.13
C ALA A 65 -23.33 17.43 -20.33
N ALA A 66 -22.23 16.70 -20.27
CA ALA A 66 -20.97 17.18 -19.71
C ALA A 66 -19.79 16.54 -20.47
N ASP A 67 -18.56 16.85 -20.08
CA ASP A 67 -17.42 16.11 -20.61
C ASP A 67 -17.50 14.62 -20.21
N ALA A 68 -16.88 13.77 -21.03
CA ALA A 68 -16.92 12.33 -20.88
C ALA A 68 -16.46 11.85 -19.48
N ALA A 69 -15.43 12.48 -18.92
CA ALA A 69 -14.89 12.11 -17.62
C ALA A 69 -15.88 12.46 -16.50
N THR A 70 -16.44 13.67 -16.51
CA THR A 70 -17.41 14.13 -15.52
C THR A 70 -18.65 13.24 -15.46
N VAL A 71 -19.24 12.89 -16.60
CA VAL A 71 -20.41 11.99 -16.63
C VAL A 71 -20.07 10.61 -16.08
N PHE A 72 -18.91 10.07 -16.47
CA PHE A 72 -18.54 8.70 -16.13
C PHE A 72 -18.08 8.54 -14.67
N HIS A 73 -17.60 9.61 -14.04
CA HIS A 73 -17.17 9.65 -12.65
C HIS A 73 -18.22 10.23 -11.69
N ALA A 74 -19.44 10.54 -12.15
CA ALA A 74 -20.49 11.14 -11.32
C ALA A 74 -20.90 10.21 -10.15
N PRO A 75 -21.02 10.73 -8.90
CA PRO A 75 -21.43 9.97 -7.71
C PRO A 75 -22.85 9.40 -7.79
N GLN A 76 -23.71 9.99 -8.63
CA GLN A 76 -25.11 9.54 -8.77
C GLN A 76 -25.24 8.20 -9.50
N LEU A 77 -24.13 7.62 -9.97
CA LEU A 77 -24.09 6.29 -10.58
C LEU A 77 -24.15 5.14 -9.57
N ASP A 78 -24.11 5.42 -8.26
CA ASP A 78 -23.72 4.50 -7.19
C ASP A 78 -24.80 3.53 -6.63
N ASP A 79 -25.96 3.34 -7.27
CA ASP A 79 -26.86 2.20 -6.95
C ASP A 79 -26.94 1.10 -8.04
N PRO A 80 -25.81 0.52 -8.51
CA PRO A 80 -25.84 -0.64 -9.38
C PRO A 80 -25.87 -1.95 -8.57
N SER A 81 -26.35 -3.02 -9.20
CA SER A 81 -26.05 -4.37 -8.73
C SER A 81 -24.54 -4.56 -8.54
N LEU A 82 -24.13 -5.39 -7.58
CA LEU A 82 -22.71 -5.69 -7.24
C LEU A 82 -21.84 -6.08 -8.46
N GLN A 83 -22.45 -6.52 -9.55
CA GLN A 83 -21.76 -6.92 -10.78
C GLN A 83 -21.57 -5.75 -11.76
N ALA A 84 -22.55 -4.85 -11.88
CA ALA A 84 -22.45 -3.63 -12.67
C ALA A 84 -21.44 -2.63 -12.05
N ALA A 85 -21.38 -2.54 -10.72
CA ALA A 85 -20.34 -1.80 -9.99
C ALA A 85 -18.93 -2.21 -10.43
N ARG A 86 -18.67 -3.52 -10.47
CA ARG A 86 -17.38 -4.11 -10.86
C ARG A 86 -17.03 -3.92 -12.34
N ILE A 87 -18.01 -3.73 -13.21
CA ILE A 87 -17.79 -3.43 -14.63
C ILE A 87 -17.48 -1.95 -14.79
N LEU A 88 -18.25 -1.07 -14.14
CA LEU A 88 -18.00 0.37 -14.11
C LEU A 88 -16.61 0.71 -13.57
N GLU A 89 -16.20 0.07 -12.48
CA GLU A 89 -14.87 0.25 -11.91
C GLU A 89 -13.76 -0.17 -12.88
N ARG A 90 -13.91 -1.33 -13.56
CA ARG A 90 -12.98 -1.77 -14.60
C ARG A 90 -12.91 -0.82 -15.79
N CYS A 91 -14.06 -0.29 -16.23
CA CYS A 91 -14.10 0.71 -17.28
C CYS A 91 -13.43 2.02 -16.84
N ARG A 92 -13.68 2.51 -15.61
CA ARG A 92 -13.05 3.73 -15.08
C ARG A 92 -11.53 3.61 -15.06
N ALA A 93 -11.02 2.45 -14.63
CA ALA A 93 -9.59 2.14 -14.63
C ALA A 93 -8.97 2.06 -16.04
N SER A 94 -9.76 1.73 -17.07
CA SER A 94 -9.27 1.65 -18.45
C SER A 94 -9.20 3.00 -19.19
N LEU A 95 -9.86 4.03 -18.66
CA LEU A 95 -10.05 5.33 -19.30
C LEU A 95 -9.11 6.40 -18.81
N ASP A 96 -8.85 6.38 -17.50
CA ASP A 96 -7.69 7.03 -16.94
C ASP A 96 -6.78 5.92 -16.42
N PRO A 97 -5.60 5.69 -17.02
CA PRO A 97 -4.63 4.76 -16.43
C PRO A 97 -4.26 5.18 -15.00
N TRP A 98 -4.61 6.40 -14.58
CA TRP A 98 -4.50 6.88 -13.22
C TRP A 98 -5.71 6.62 -12.31
N GLY A 99 -6.73 5.89 -12.78
CA GLY A 99 -7.93 5.57 -12.00
C GLY A 99 -8.80 6.79 -11.72
N SER A 100 -9.71 6.70 -10.75
CA SER A 100 -10.62 7.82 -10.42
C SER A 100 -9.95 8.82 -9.47
N LEU A 101 -9.33 9.85 -10.04
CA LEU A 101 -8.76 10.97 -9.29
C LEU A 101 -9.81 11.95 -8.74
N ALA A 102 -11.10 11.69 -8.99
CA ALA A 102 -12.21 12.39 -8.35
C ALA A 102 -12.43 11.98 -6.89
N ARG A 103 -11.77 10.90 -6.42
CA ARG A 103 -11.87 10.39 -5.04
C ARG A 103 -11.02 11.17 -4.03
N PHE A 104 -10.33 12.21 -4.46
CA PHE A 104 -9.45 12.99 -3.58
C PHE A 104 -10.31 13.85 -2.64
N PRO A 105 -9.98 13.90 -1.34
CA PRO A 105 -10.61 14.85 -0.43
C PRO A 105 -10.42 16.28 -0.96
N ASP A 106 -11.41 17.16 -0.74
CA ASP A 106 -11.33 18.58 -1.14
C ASP A 106 -10.08 19.31 -0.61
N SER A 107 -9.52 18.81 0.49
CA SER A 107 -8.29 19.32 1.08
C SER A 107 -7.02 18.96 0.29
N LEU A 108 -7.12 18.13 -0.74
CA LEU A 108 -6.00 17.66 -1.55
C LEU A 108 -6.26 17.86 -3.04
N THR A 109 -5.33 18.52 -3.71
CA THR A 109 -5.30 18.56 -5.18
C THR A 109 -4.77 17.25 -5.73
N ALA A 110 -5.39 16.67 -6.75
CA ALA A 110 -4.85 15.48 -7.42
C ALA A 110 -3.42 15.69 -7.98
N PRO A 111 -2.66 14.60 -8.24
CA PRO A 111 -1.37 14.69 -8.91
C PRO A 111 -1.43 15.47 -10.24
N PRO A 112 -0.39 16.25 -10.56
CA PRO A 112 -0.40 17.23 -11.65
C PRO A 112 -0.36 16.59 -13.06
N PRO A 113 -1.09 17.13 -14.06
CA PRO A 113 -0.91 16.75 -15.46
C PRO A 113 0.34 17.43 -16.09
N PRO A 114 0.89 16.89 -17.21
CA PRO A 114 0.54 15.62 -17.85
C PRO A 114 1.11 14.43 -17.06
N ARG A 115 0.32 13.36 -16.92
CA ARG A 115 0.69 12.21 -16.09
C ARG A 115 1.27 11.07 -16.94
N PRO A 116 2.44 10.52 -16.59
CA PRO A 116 3.04 9.42 -17.34
C PRO A 116 2.26 8.11 -17.15
N LEU A 117 2.43 7.13 -18.03
CA LEU A 117 1.79 5.82 -17.86
C LEU A 117 2.28 5.13 -16.57
N PRO A 118 1.39 4.51 -15.77
CA PRO A 118 1.76 3.75 -14.57
C PRO A 118 2.83 2.71 -14.84
N ARG A 119 3.72 2.51 -13.87
CA ARG A 119 4.77 1.49 -13.93
C ARG A 119 5.12 0.97 -12.55
N VAL A 120 5.86 -0.14 -12.52
CA VAL A 120 6.57 -0.56 -11.32
C VAL A 120 7.75 0.40 -11.10
N ALA A 121 7.90 0.88 -9.87
CA ALA A 121 9.02 1.72 -9.46
C ALA A 121 10.35 0.96 -9.65
N SER A 122 11.41 1.68 -10.00
CA SER A 122 12.75 1.09 -9.96
C SER A 122 13.20 0.90 -8.52
N VAL A 123 14.16 0.00 -8.34
CA VAL A 123 14.70 -0.31 -7.02
C VAL A 123 16.22 -0.21 -7.06
N ASP A 124 16.78 0.66 -6.24
CA ASP A 124 18.21 0.69 -6.01
C ASP A 124 18.60 -0.40 -5.01
N ARG A 125 19.13 -1.50 -5.54
CA ARG A 125 19.62 -2.64 -4.75
C ARG A 125 21.02 -2.41 -4.15
N SER A 126 21.73 -1.38 -4.60
CA SER A 126 23.06 -1.04 -4.09
C SER A 126 22.95 -0.28 -2.76
N PHE A 127 21.86 0.46 -2.57
CA PHE A 127 21.59 1.16 -1.33
C PHE A 127 21.24 0.20 -0.20
N ARG A 128 22.08 0.19 0.85
CA ARG A 128 21.95 -0.70 2.01
C ARG A 128 21.92 0.07 3.32
N ASP A 129 20.95 0.96 3.47
CA ASP A 129 20.71 1.56 4.77
C ASP A 129 20.27 0.50 5.79
N SER A 130 20.83 0.61 6.99
CA SER A 130 20.51 -0.23 8.13
C SER A 130 19.46 0.40 9.04
N THR A 131 19.06 1.64 8.79
CA THR A 131 18.07 2.36 9.59
C THR A 131 16.65 1.92 9.23
N LEU A 132 16.07 1.09 10.10
CA LEU A 132 14.73 0.53 9.95
C LEU A 132 13.66 1.32 10.71
N GLY A 133 14.08 2.25 11.58
CA GLY A 133 13.17 3.14 12.28
C GLY A 133 12.23 2.44 13.26
N VAL A 134 10.99 2.91 13.30
CA VAL A 134 9.94 2.49 14.25
C VAL A 134 8.95 1.48 13.65
N GLY A 135 9.00 1.26 12.34
CA GLY A 135 8.11 0.33 11.66
C GLY A 135 8.26 0.38 10.15
N TYR A 136 7.20 0.02 9.44
CA TYR A 136 7.20 0.04 7.98
C TYR A 136 5.84 0.41 7.40
N LEU A 137 5.86 0.86 6.15
CA LEU A 137 4.72 1.16 5.32
C LEU A 137 4.62 0.11 4.20
N ALA A 138 3.47 -0.54 4.10
CA ALA A 138 3.19 -1.58 3.11
C ALA A 138 1.69 -1.56 2.74
N PRO A 139 1.25 -2.31 1.72
CA PRO A 139 -0.18 -2.57 1.53
C PRO A 139 -0.82 -3.11 2.82
N GLY A 140 -2.00 -2.58 3.17
CA GLY A 140 -2.82 -3.08 4.28
C GLY A 140 -3.44 -4.45 3.98
N ALA A 141 -4.17 -5.02 4.94
CA ALA A 141 -4.72 -6.39 4.86
C ALA A 141 -5.45 -6.70 3.54
N ASP A 142 -6.20 -5.74 3.00
CA ASP A 142 -6.94 -5.88 1.73
C ASP A 142 -6.02 -6.01 0.51
N GLY A 143 -4.77 -5.56 0.62
CA GLY A 143 -3.77 -5.56 -0.46
C GLY A 143 -2.68 -6.62 -0.34
N VAL A 144 -2.46 -7.22 0.84
CA VAL A 144 -1.34 -8.15 1.11
C VAL A 144 -1.35 -9.39 0.20
N ASN A 145 -2.51 -9.87 -0.22
CA ASN A 145 -2.63 -11.09 -1.04
C ASN A 145 -2.64 -10.85 -2.56
N SER A 146 -2.53 -9.58 -3.00
CA SER A 146 -2.77 -9.22 -4.41
C SER A 146 -1.50 -8.84 -5.17
N PHE A 147 -0.36 -8.70 -4.49
CA PHE A 147 0.87 -8.18 -5.09
C PHE A 147 2.09 -9.01 -4.69
N SER A 148 2.91 -9.37 -5.67
CA SER A 148 4.24 -9.94 -5.44
C SER A 148 5.29 -8.83 -5.47
N GLY A 149 6.21 -8.83 -4.51
CA GLY A 149 7.37 -7.95 -4.51
C GLY A 149 7.01 -6.46 -4.53
N PHE A 150 7.38 -5.76 -5.61
CA PHE A 150 7.28 -4.30 -5.76
C PHE A 150 6.08 -3.84 -6.61
N GLU A 151 5.24 -4.77 -7.07
CA GLU A 151 4.11 -4.46 -7.96
C GLU A 151 3.14 -3.43 -7.36
N TRP A 152 3.00 -3.41 -6.03
CA TRP A 152 2.08 -2.50 -5.36
C TRP A 152 2.41 -1.01 -5.56
N PHE A 153 3.66 -0.65 -5.87
CA PHE A 153 4.04 0.75 -6.13
C PHE A 153 3.32 1.36 -7.34
N ARG A 154 2.87 0.53 -8.30
CA ARG A 154 2.10 1.00 -9.47
C ARG A 154 0.66 1.45 -9.10
N HIS A 155 0.22 1.14 -7.89
CA HIS A 155 -1.11 1.43 -7.34
C HIS A 155 -1.09 2.49 -6.24
N VAL A 156 0.09 2.87 -5.77
CA VAL A 156 0.28 3.92 -4.75
C VAL A 156 -0.08 5.27 -5.34
N ILE A 157 -0.86 6.06 -4.61
CA ILE A 157 -0.94 7.51 -4.79
C ILE A 157 -0.94 8.15 -3.42
N VAL A 158 0.17 8.80 -3.05
CA VAL A 158 0.37 9.40 -1.72
C VAL A 158 1.00 10.78 -1.88
N PRO A 159 0.37 11.84 -1.32
CA PRO A 159 1.02 13.14 -1.20
C PRO A 159 2.11 13.07 -0.14
N VAL A 160 3.24 13.69 -0.44
CA VAL A 160 4.37 13.76 0.48
C VAL A 160 4.86 15.19 0.65
N TYR A 161 5.45 15.44 1.82
CA TYR A 161 5.73 16.77 2.35
C TYR A 161 7.17 16.85 2.85
N ASP A 162 7.78 18.02 2.75
CA ASP A 162 9.11 18.29 3.33
C ASP A 162 9.02 18.33 4.87
N GLY A 163 7.86 18.67 5.42
CA GLY A 163 7.58 18.68 6.85
C GLY A 163 6.08 18.57 7.16
N PRO A 164 5.72 18.26 8.41
CA PRO A 164 4.33 18.22 8.85
C PRO A 164 3.59 19.53 8.60
N SER A 165 2.34 19.42 8.15
CA SER A 165 1.42 20.54 7.86
C SER A 165 1.89 21.53 6.80
N GLY A 166 2.99 21.24 6.09
CA GLY A 166 3.43 22.01 4.95
C GLY A 166 2.55 21.79 3.71
N PRO A 167 2.75 22.57 2.63
CA PRO A 167 2.15 22.27 1.35
C PRO A 167 2.71 20.95 0.79
N VAL A 168 1.94 20.28 -0.08
CA VAL A 168 2.41 19.09 -0.80
C VAL A 168 3.69 19.44 -1.58
N ALA A 169 4.78 18.76 -1.24
CA ALA A 169 6.09 18.96 -1.86
C ALA A 169 6.26 18.05 -3.09
N ALA A 170 5.75 16.81 -2.98
CA ALA A 170 5.77 15.85 -4.06
C ALA A 170 4.58 14.87 -3.99
N TRP A 171 4.39 14.12 -5.07
CA TRP A 171 3.48 12.99 -5.16
C TRP A 171 4.28 11.72 -5.44
N LEU A 172 4.13 10.70 -4.61
CA LEU A 172 4.51 9.33 -4.95
C LEU A 172 3.30 8.70 -5.61
N ALA A 173 3.36 8.47 -6.91
CA ALA A 173 2.20 8.04 -7.64
C ALA A 173 2.53 7.10 -8.80
N ARG A 174 1.99 5.88 -8.73
CA ARG A 174 2.01 4.87 -9.79
C ARG A 174 3.39 4.58 -10.38
N GLY A 175 4.39 4.45 -9.51
CA GLY A 175 5.79 4.23 -9.88
C GLY A 175 6.56 5.49 -10.30
N TRP A 176 5.97 6.67 -10.12
CA TRP A 176 6.60 7.96 -10.41
C TRP A 176 6.65 8.85 -9.18
N VAL A 177 7.56 9.83 -9.22
CA VAL A 177 7.61 10.95 -8.29
C VAL A 177 7.34 12.24 -9.06
N ALA A 178 6.24 12.91 -8.75
CA ALA A 178 6.00 14.27 -9.22
C ALA A 178 6.58 15.23 -8.18
N ARG A 179 7.60 16.02 -8.52
CA ARG A 179 8.17 17.04 -7.63
C ARG A 179 7.76 18.44 -8.07
N ARG A 180 7.48 19.31 -7.11
CA ARG A 180 7.17 20.71 -7.38
C ARG A 180 8.46 21.53 -7.47
N ARG A 181 8.86 21.93 -8.67
CA ARG A 181 9.96 22.90 -8.90
C ARG A 181 9.35 24.18 -9.44
N ALA A 182 9.06 25.13 -8.55
CA ALA A 182 8.28 26.33 -8.87
C ALA A 182 8.70 26.98 -10.21
N PRO A 183 7.76 27.29 -11.12
CA PRO A 183 6.30 27.15 -11.00
C PRO A 183 5.73 25.83 -11.57
N ARG A 184 6.57 24.84 -11.91
CA ARG A 184 6.15 23.65 -12.67
C ARG A 184 6.34 22.35 -11.89
N TRP A 185 5.47 21.39 -12.18
CA TRP A 185 5.68 20.02 -11.74
C TRP A 185 6.56 19.29 -12.74
N SER A 186 7.46 18.46 -12.24
CA SER A 186 8.28 17.56 -13.04
C SER A 186 8.09 16.13 -12.56
N TRP A 187 7.78 15.24 -13.49
CA TRP A 187 7.74 13.80 -13.24
C TRP A 187 9.13 13.19 -13.42
N GLY A 188 9.55 12.43 -12.43
CA GLY A 188 10.73 11.57 -12.49
C GLY A 188 10.33 10.15 -12.11
N GLU A 189 11.09 9.18 -12.61
CA GLU A 189 10.92 7.80 -12.18
C GLU A 189 11.11 7.70 -10.67
N TRP A 190 10.26 6.90 -10.02
CA TRP A 190 10.48 6.58 -8.62
C TRP A 190 11.52 5.47 -8.51
N THR A 191 12.70 5.83 -7.99
CA THR A 191 13.73 4.87 -7.58
C THR A 191 13.66 4.66 -6.08
N VAL A 192 13.13 3.50 -5.67
CA VAL A 192 12.97 3.10 -4.28
C VAL A 192 14.32 2.74 -3.68
N GLY A 193 14.63 3.33 -2.53
CA GLY A 193 15.83 3.02 -1.74
C GLY A 193 15.45 2.55 -0.35
N GLY A 194 16.13 1.50 0.12
CA GLY A 194 16.06 1.05 1.51
C GLY A 194 14.80 0.26 1.83
N TRP A 195 14.19 -0.35 0.82
CA TRP A 195 13.10 -1.30 1.00
C TRP A 195 13.55 -2.49 1.83
N ILE A 196 12.58 -3.15 2.47
CA ILE A 196 12.82 -4.28 3.35
C ILE A 196 11.84 -5.41 3.06
N GLY A 197 12.27 -6.66 3.27
CA GLY A 197 11.38 -7.81 3.26
C GLY A 197 10.68 -7.94 4.60
N THR A 198 9.35 -8.05 4.58
CA THR A 198 8.50 -8.18 5.78
C THR A 198 7.71 -9.49 5.81
N SER A 199 7.88 -10.34 4.80
CA SER A 199 7.45 -11.74 4.74
C SER A 199 8.22 -12.45 3.62
N SER A 200 7.84 -13.67 3.26
CA SER A 200 8.42 -14.39 2.10
C SER A 200 8.22 -13.64 0.78
N GLU A 201 7.12 -12.89 0.64
CA GLU A 201 6.74 -12.23 -0.61
C GLU A 201 6.52 -10.70 -0.46
N GLY A 202 6.42 -10.22 0.79
CA GLY A 202 6.12 -8.84 1.12
C GLY A 202 7.34 -7.93 1.11
N THR A 203 7.22 -6.79 0.45
CA THR A 203 8.17 -5.68 0.54
C THR A 203 7.53 -4.48 1.20
N ALA A 204 8.34 -3.69 1.92
CA ALA A 204 7.87 -2.50 2.62
C ALA A 204 8.90 -1.37 2.58
N LEU A 205 8.44 -0.15 2.87
CA LEU A 205 9.26 1.03 3.06
C LEU A 205 9.47 1.27 4.56
N PRO A 206 10.70 1.55 5.05
CA PRO A 206 10.94 1.78 6.46
C PRO A 206 10.36 3.12 6.90
N VAL A 207 9.63 3.10 8.02
CA VAL A 207 9.09 4.28 8.68
C VAL A 207 10.05 4.67 9.80
N LEU A 208 10.68 5.82 9.65
CA LEU A 208 11.71 6.34 10.54
C LEU A 208 11.13 7.01 11.77
N VAL A 209 10.03 7.73 11.59
CA VAL A 209 9.34 8.46 12.66
C VAL A 209 7.84 8.26 12.50
N LEU A 210 7.15 8.09 13.61
CA LEU A 210 5.69 8.05 13.68
C LEU A 210 5.24 8.87 14.88
N ARG A 211 4.44 9.90 14.63
CA ARG A 211 3.90 10.82 15.63
C ARG A 211 2.46 10.45 15.98
N ASP A 212 2.04 10.82 17.18
CA ASP A 212 0.68 10.57 17.68
C ASP A 212 -0.38 11.40 16.93
N ASP A 213 0.01 12.53 16.36
CA ASP A 213 -0.83 13.36 15.50
C ASP A 213 -1.01 12.81 14.07
N GLY A 214 -0.54 11.59 13.80
CA GLY A 214 -0.76 10.89 12.54
C GLY A 214 0.28 11.16 11.45
N TRP A 215 1.25 12.05 11.69
CA TRP A 215 2.37 12.26 10.78
C TRP A 215 3.41 11.17 10.88
N LEU A 216 3.88 10.69 9.73
CA LEU A 216 4.97 9.73 9.64
C LEU A 216 6.04 10.19 8.67
N ARG A 217 7.30 9.88 8.99
CA ARG A 217 8.45 10.10 8.12
C ARG A 217 8.96 8.75 7.66
N PHE A 218 9.11 8.54 6.36
CA PHE A 218 9.55 7.27 5.80
C PHE A 218 10.60 7.48 4.71
N ARG A 219 11.43 6.46 4.49
CA ARG A 219 12.38 6.44 3.38
C ARG A 219 11.69 5.97 2.12
N TYR A 220 11.78 6.75 1.05
CA TYR A 220 11.18 6.43 -0.24
C TYR A 220 12.23 6.32 -1.35
N ALA A 221 13.43 6.88 -1.17
CA ALA A 221 14.50 6.89 -2.16
C ALA A 221 15.87 6.78 -1.47
N PRO A 222 16.95 6.46 -2.22
CA PRO A 222 18.31 6.66 -1.75
C PRO A 222 18.59 8.16 -1.52
N PRO A 223 19.46 8.51 -0.55
CA PRO A 223 19.88 9.89 -0.35
C PRO A 223 20.69 10.38 -1.56
N THR A 224 20.55 11.66 -1.86
CA THR A 224 21.30 12.40 -2.87
C THR A 224 21.89 13.68 -2.28
N THR A 225 22.65 14.43 -3.07
CA THR A 225 23.18 15.74 -2.66
C THR A 225 22.02 16.72 -2.42
N GLY A 226 21.60 16.87 -1.16
CA GLY A 226 20.55 17.80 -0.73
C GLY A 226 19.18 17.17 -0.41
N ASP A 227 19.04 15.85 -0.49
CA ASP A 227 17.80 15.13 -0.16
C ASP A 227 18.21 13.82 0.53
N ASP A 228 17.78 13.57 1.77
CA ASP A 228 18.16 12.37 2.51
C ASP A 228 17.35 11.12 2.13
N GLY A 229 16.50 11.24 1.09
CA GLY A 229 15.67 10.17 0.57
C GLY A 229 14.45 9.88 1.43
N THR A 230 14.08 10.82 2.31
CA THR A 230 12.96 10.67 3.24
C THR A 230 11.93 11.78 3.06
N VAL A 231 10.67 11.47 3.36
CA VAL A 231 9.57 12.42 3.26
C VAL A 231 8.54 12.18 4.36
N TRP A 232 7.73 13.20 4.61
CA TRP A 232 6.59 13.12 5.51
C TRP A 232 5.31 12.78 4.73
N THR A 233 4.40 12.05 5.37
CA THR A 233 2.98 11.96 4.97
C THR A 233 2.11 11.81 6.20
N HIS A 234 0.80 12.02 6.04
CA HIS A 234 -0.18 11.87 7.11
C HIS A 234 -0.99 10.59 6.89
N ARG A 235 -1.30 9.87 7.98
CA ARG A 235 -2.02 8.59 7.93
C ARG A 235 -3.35 8.64 7.17
N SER A 236 -4.08 9.75 7.25
CA SER A 236 -5.34 9.93 6.49
C SER A 236 -5.16 9.89 4.98
N HIS A 237 -3.95 10.10 4.47
CA HIS A 237 -3.67 10.09 3.03
C HIS A 237 -3.27 8.71 2.49
N LEU A 238 -3.08 7.72 3.36
CA LEU A 238 -2.63 6.38 2.98
C LEU A 238 -3.70 5.55 2.24
N ALA A 239 -4.96 6.00 2.26
CA ALA A 239 -6.08 5.37 1.57
C ALA A 239 -6.48 6.08 0.25
N VAL A 240 -5.69 7.06 -0.20
CA VAL A 240 -6.02 7.88 -1.40
C VAL A 240 -5.76 7.13 -2.71
N GLY A 241 -4.78 6.22 -2.74
CA GLY A 241 -4.46 5.42 -3.92
C GLY A 241 -5.43 4.27 -4.16
N ASP A 242 -5.14 3.45 -5.18
CA ASP A 242 -5.92 2.24 -5.47
C ASP A 242 -5.67 1.11 -4.45
N VAL A 243 -4.59 1.25 -3.67
CA VAL A 243 -4.26 0.37 -2.57
C VAL A 243 -4.18 1.19 -1.28
N THR A 244 -4.89 0.71 -0.25
CA THR A 244 -4.76 1.26 1.10
C THR A 244 -3.42 0.83 1.67
N LEU A 245 -2.58 1.79 2.05
CA LEU A 245 -1.35 1.52 2.76
C LEU A 245 -1.59 1.51 4.27
N ALA A 246 -0.87 0.64 4.97
CA ALA A 246 -0.89 0.54 6.42
C ALA A 246 0.52 0.73 6.98
N VAL A 247 0.59 1.39 8.13
CA VAL A 247 1.81 1.48 8.93
C VAL A 247 1.76 0.40 10.00
N THR A 248 2.76 -0.47 10.01
CA THR A 248 2.93 -1.50 11.04
C THR A 248 4.15 -1.16 11.88
N ARG A 249 3.99 -1.07 13.20
CA ARG A 249 5.13 -0.91 14.12
C ARG A 249 5.90 -2.22 14.22
N TRP A 250 7.19 -2.13 14.50
CA TRP A 250 8.01 -3.35 14.63
C TRP A 250 7.55 -4.24 15.79
N GLU A 251 7.08 -3.62 16.87
CA GLU A 251 6.54 -4.33 18.01
C GLU A 251 5.31 -5.18 17.62
N ASP A 252 4.36 -4.56 16.90
CA ASP A 252 3.16 -5.25 16.41
C ASP A 252 3.52 -6.36 15.43
N HIS A 253 4.50 -6.11 14.55
CA HIS A 253 4.99 -7.11 13.61
C HIS A 253 5.52 -8.35 14.34
N PHE A 254 6.44 -8.19 15.28
CA PHE A 254 7.06 -9.35 15.94
C PHE A 254 6.12 -10.09 16.90
N LEU A 255 5.19 -9.38 17.56
CA LEU A 255 4.27 -10.02 18.51
C LEU A 255 3.12 -10.80 17.85
N HIS A 256 2.78 -10.51 16.58
CA HIS A 256 1.63 -11.11 15.89
C HIS A 256 2.01 -11.96 14.66
N GLN A 257 3.28 -12.34 14.54
CA GLN A 257 3.78 -13.20 13.46
C GLN A 257 4.19 -14.56 14.04
N ASP A 258 3.58 -15.64 13.54
CA ASP A 258 3.99 -17.02 13.83
C ASP A 258 5.13 -17.48 12.92
N VAL A 259 6.16 -16.63 12.78
CA VAL A 259 7.29 -16.88 11.85
C VAL A 259 8.60 -16.87 12.63
N PRO A 260 9.52 -17.82 12.37
CA PRO A 260 10.83 -17.85 13.01
C PRO A 260 11.59 -16.53 12.87
N THR A 261 11.92 -15.92 14.00
CA THR A 261 12.73 -14.70 14.09
C THR A 261 14.17 -15.04 14.45
N TYR A 262 15.13 -14.27 13.96
CA TYR A 262 16.56 -14.44 14.23
C TYR A 262 17.31 -13.11 14.19
N PHE A 263 18.52 -13.06 14.74
CA PHE A 263 19.39 -11.89 14.59
C PHE A 263 19.89 -11.76 13.15
N ARG A 264 19.52 -10.67 12.49
CA ARG A 264 20.08 -10.28 11.18
C ARG A 264 21.45 -9.65 11.32
N GLU A 265 21.75 -9.11 12.49
CA GLU A 265 23.04 -8.51 12.78
C GLU A 265 24.09 -9.57 13.15
N LEU A 266 25.30 -9.37 12.64
CA LEU A 266 26.42 -10.27 12.90
C LEU A 266 26.89 -10.24 14.33
N GLY A 267 27.43 -11.39 14.78
CA GLY A 267 28.07 -11.52 16.08
C GLY A 267 27.21 -12.22 17.12
N ARG A 268 27.65 -12.17 18.38
CA ARG A 268 27.03 -12.89 19.49
C ARG A 268 26.13 -11.94 20.27
N HIS A 269 24.86 -12.32 20.40
CA HIS A 269 23.84 -11.58 21.12
C HIS A 269 23.45 -12.35 22.39
N PRO A 270 23.49 -11.74 23.58
CA PRO A 270 23.19 -12.44 24.82
C PRO A 270 21.68 -12.63 25.00
N LEU A 271 21.26 -13.86 25.32
CA LEU A 271 19.98 -14.14 25.96
C LEU A 271 20.17 -13.96 27.47
N ARG A 272 19.41 -13.06 28.09
CA ARG A 272 19.58 -12.70 29.50
C ARG A 272 18.41 -13.18 30.36
N GLY A 273 18.66 -13.42 31.65
CA GLY A 273 17.62 -13.80 32.60
C GLY A 273 16.58 -12.71 32.88
N ALA A 274 16.97 -11.44 32.81
CA ALA A 274 16.12 -10.28 33.01
C ALA A 274 16.48 -9.16 32.01
N ARG A 275 15.58 -8.18 31.88
CA ARG A 275 15.84 -6.93 31.15
C ARG A 275 17.00 -6.18 31.81
N GLY A 276 18.08 -5.95 31.08
CA GLY A 276 19.23 -5.17 31.55
C GLY A 276 20.58 -5.80 31.24
N ASP A 277 21.57 -4.95 30.96
CA ASP A 277 22.90 -5.37 30.51
C ASP A 277 23.74 -6.07 31.59
N THR A 278 23.36 -5.92 32.86
CA THR A 278 24.01 -6.57 34.02
C THR A 278 23.41 -7.92 34.37
N SER A 279 22.29 -8.31 33.75
CA SER A 279 21.66 -9.61 34.01
C SER A 279 22.55 -10.76 33.52
N ALA A 280 22.49 -11.90 34.24
CA ALA A 280 23.14 -13.14 33.86
C ALA A 280 22.79 -13.55 32.42
N VAL A 281 23.80 -14.01 31.69
CA VAL A 281 23.66 -14.52 30.32
C VAL A 281 23.32 -16.00 30.37
N LEU A 282 22.14 -16.37 29.88
CA LEU A 282 21.63 -17.73 29.83
C LEU A 282 22.14 -18.51 28.60
N ALA A 283 22.29 -17.81 27.48
CA ALA A 283 22.78 -18.36 26.23
C ALA A 283 23.35 -17.26 25.33
N TRP A 284 24.14 -17.65 24.34
CA TRP A 284 24.62 -16.76 23.28
C TRP A 284 23.98 -17.14 21.96
N LEU A 285 23.37 -16.15 21.30
CA LEU A 285 22.66 -16.28 20.04
C LEU A 285 23.54 -15.68 18.94
N GLU A 286 24.01 -16.50 18.01
CA GLU A 286 24.92 -16.05 16.96
C GLU A 286 24.14 -15.61 15.72
N GLY A 287 24.32 -14.37 15.28
CA GLY A 287 23.86 -13.90 13.97
C GLY A 287 24.92 -14.18 12.91
N ARG A 288 24.54 -14.83 11.81
CA ARG A 288 25.45 -15.25 10.71
C ARG A 288 24.92 -14.79 9.35
N VAL A 289 25.80 -14.34 8.44
CA VAL A 289 25.44 -14.05 7.04
C VAL A 289 25.28 -15.35 6.27
N GLY A 290 24.21 -15.46 5.46
CA GLY A 290 24.08 -16.50 4.44
C GLY A 290 23.88 -17.92 4.96
N ARG A 291 23.77 -18.11 6.28
CA ARG A 291 23.45 -19.39 6.91
C ARG A 291 22.23 -19.25 7.80
N VAL A 292 21.48 -20.35 7.85
CA VAL A 292 20.42 -20.57 8.83
C VAL A 292 21.03 -20.52 10.23
N PRO A 293 20.56 -19.62 11.12
CA PRO A 293 20.92 -19.70 12.53
C PRO A 293 20.47 -21.03 13.11
N GLU A 294 21.28 -21.63 13.96
CA GLU A 294 20.97 -22.91 14.62
C GLU A 294 19.78 -22.82 15.59
N TYR A 295 19.17 -21.64 15.73
CA TYR A 295 18.05 -21.36 16.61
C TYR A 295 16.94 -20.58 15.92
N SER A 296 15.77 -20.59 16.54
CA SER A 296 14.67 -19.67 16.26
C SER A 296 14.27 -18.94 17.52
N VAL A 297 13.87 -17.69 17.37
CA VAL A 297 13.35 -16.82 18.42
C VAL A 297 11.85 -16.65 18.19
N ALA A 298 11.07 -16.91 19.22
CA ALA A 298 9.65 -16.61 19.28
C ALA A 298 9.45 -15.44 20.26
N PRO A 299 9.06 -14.24 19.79
CA PRO A 299 8.70 -13.11 20.63
C PRO A 299 7.53 -13.47 21.57
N LEU A 300 7.62 -13.05 22.83
CA LEU A 300 6.58 -13.26 23.85
C LEU A 300 6.04 -11.93 24.40
N GLU A 301 6.93 -10.97 24.60
CA GLU A 301 6.63 -9.66 25.20
C GLU A 301 7.68 -8.64 24.71
N ILE A 302 7.29 -7.39 24.55
CA ILE A 302 8.21 -6.29 24.23
C ILE A 302 8.03 -5.16 25.24
N ASP A 303 9.15 -4.68 25.77
CA ASP A 303 9.24 -3.54 26.67
C ASP A 303 10.45 -2.67 26.27
N GLY A 304 10.17 -1.59 25.55
CA GLY A 304 11.19 -0.70 24.99
C GLY A 304 12.17 -1.45 24.08
N ASP A 305 13.46 -1.34 24.39
CA ASP A 305 14.54 -2.00 23.63
C ASP A 305 14.68 -3.51 23.92
N TRP A 306 13.91 -4.03 24.88
CA TRP A 306 14.00 -5.41 25.35
C TRP A 306 12.81 -6.22 24.89
N MET A 307 13.08 -7.44 24.42
CA MET A 307 12.06 -8.39 24.01
C MET A 307 12.25 -9.66 24.82
N ARG A 308 11.20 -10.09 25.52
CA ARG A 308 11.14 -11.42 26.10
C ARG A 308 10.85 -12.41 25.00
N VAL A 309 11.62 -13.49 24.97
CA VAL A 309 11.57 -14.46 23.90
C VAL A 309 11.64 -15.87 24.44
N ARG A 310 11.09 -16.81 23.68
CA ARG A 310 11.41 -18.22 23.75
C ARG A 310 12.35 -18.55 22.61
N VAL A 311 13.52 -19.07 22.95
CA VAL A 311 14.50 -19.56 21.98
C VAL A 311 14.43 -21.08 21.92
N GLN A 312 14.55 -21.62 20.72
CA GLN A 312 14.54 -23.05 20.44
C GLN A 312 15.77 -23.45 19.61
N TRP A 313 16.37 -24.60 19.94
CA TRP A 313 17.42 -25.28 19.17
C TRP A 313 17.05 -26.74 18.89
N PRO A 314 17.30 -27.27 17.67
CA PRO A 314 17.53 -26.47 16.48
C PRO A 314 16.31 -25.57 16.22
N GLY A 315 16.51 -24.43 15.55
CA GLY A 315 15.39 -23.56 15.18
C GLY A 315 14.29 -24.33 14.46
N GLN A 316 13.04 -23.85 14.49
CA GLN A 316 11.94 -24.52 13.78
C GLN A 316 12.23 -24.60 12.27
N TRP A 317 12.50 -25.82 11.81
CA TRP A 317 12.62 -26.24 10.40
C TRP A 317 11.73 -27.47 10.21
N CYS A 318 10.74 -27.41 9.32
CA CYS A 318 9.97 -28.57 8.84
C CYS A 318 9.51 -29.57 9.92
N GLY A 319 9.03 -29.10 11.08
CA GLY A 319 8.55 -30.00 12.14
C GLY A 319 9.66 -30.71 12.94
N THR A 320 10.91 -30.23 12.88
CA THR A 320 11.99 -30.75 13.74
C THR A 320 11.67 -30.50 15.20
N ALA A 321 11.68 -31.57 16.01
CA ALA A 321 11.41 -31.47 17.44
C ALA A 321 12.49 -30.62 18.14
N PRO A 322 12.09 -29.73 19.07
CA PRO A 322 13.05 -28.97 19.88
C PRO A 322 13.93 -29.91 20.71
N GLN A 323 15.25 -29.76 20.60
CA GLN A 323 16.22 -30.45 21.47
C GLN A 323 16.48 -29.65 22.75
N ARG A 324 16.42 -28.32 22.66
CA ARG A 324 16.62 -27.39 23.77
C ARG A 324 15.74 -26.17 23.59
N THR A 325 15.17 -25.69 24.69
CA THR A 325 14.51 -24.38 24.74
C THR A 325 15.08 -23.54 25.89
N ALA A 326 14.97 -22.22 25.77
CA ALA A 326 15.28 -21.28 26.84
C ALA A 326 14.38 -20.05 26.71
N GLU A 327 13.91 -19.52 27.83
CA GLU A 327 13.23 -18.23 27.86
C GLU A 327 14.13 -17.18 28.49
N GLY A 328 14.07 -15.96 27.98
CA GLY A 328 14.84 -14.85 28.50
C GLY A 328 14.60 -13.57 27.72
N TRP A 329 15.45 -12.60 27.93
CA TRP A 329 15.37 -11.26 27.36
C TRP A 329 16.52 -11.04 26.39
N ILE A 330 16.20 -10.47 25.23
CA ILE A 330 17.19 -10.02 24.25
C ILE A 330 17.02 -8.52 24.02
N ARG A 331 18.13 -7.86 23.66
CA ARG A 331 18.04 -6.54 23.05
C ARG A 331 17.68 -6.72 21.58
N TRP A 332 16.47 -6.35 21.21
CA TRP A 332 15.92 -6.66 19.89
C TRP A 332 16.05 -5.51 18.91
N ARG A 333 16.26 -4.28 19.40
CA ARG A 333 16.43 -3.07 18.61
C ARG A 333 17.53 -2.18 19.18
N ARG A 334 18.02 -1.27 18.35
CA ARG A 334 18.72 -0.06 18.80
C ARG A 334 17.87 1.18 18.56
N PRO A 335 18.02 2.22 19.39
CA PRO A 335 17.32 3.48 19.20
C PRO A 335 17.59 4.13 17.83
N ASP A 336 18.81 4.01 17.32
CA ASP A 336 19.29 4.69 16.11
C ASP A 336 19.01 3.93 14.81
N THR A 337 19.03 2.59 14.85
CA THR A 337 18.97 1.73 13.65
C THR A 337 17.71 0.87 13.55
N GLY A 338 16.92 0.74 14.63
CA GLY A 338 15.72 -0.10 14.64
C GLY A 338 16.02 -1.58 14.95
N PRO A 339 15.19 -2.54 14.51
CA PRO A 339 15.35 -3.95 14.89
C PRO A 339 16.66 -4.58 14.41
N MET A 340 17.31 -5.28 15.33
CA MET A 340 18.47 -6.16 15.12
C MET A 340 18.06 -7.59 14.73
N VAL A 341 16.76 -7.89 14.85
CA VAL A 341 16.14 -9.16 14.49
C VAL A 341 15.38 -9.04 13.16
N ALA A 342 15.20 -10.17 12.48
CA ALA A 342 14.42 -10.28 11.25
C ALA A 342 13.67 -11.61 11.24
N ILE A 343 12.58 -11.65 10.49
CA ILE A 343 11.90 -12.89 10.15
C ILE A 343 12.55 -13.56 8.94
N ARG A 344 12.43 -14.89 8.83
CA ARG A 344 12.79 -15.60 7.60
C ARG A 344 11.52 -16.05 6.92
N GLY A 345 11.38 -15.76 5.62
CA GLY A 345 10.42 -16.49 4.79
C GLY A 345 10.70 -18.00 4.87
N PHE A 346 9.65 -18.80 4.92
CA PHE A 346 9.72 -20.26 5.01
C PHE A 346 10.69 -20.82 3.96
N ILE A 347 11.73 -21.51 4.41
CA ILE A 347 12.41 -22.52 3.61
C ILE A 347 12.07 -23.83 4.32
N CYS A 348 11.08 -24.53 3.78
CA CYS A 348 10.83 -25.91 4.12
C CYS A 348 11.43 -26.83 3.07
#